data_AF-A0A1F5ZHN2-F1
#
_entry.id   AF-A0A1F5ZHN2-F1
#
_cell.length_a   1.000
_cell.length_b   1.000
_cell.length_c   1.000
_cell.angle_alpha   90.00
_cell.angle_beta   90.00
_cell.angle_gamma   90.00
#
_symmetry.space_group_name_H-M   'P 1'
#
loop_
_entity.id
_entity.type
_entity.pdbx_description
1 polymer ?
#
loop_
_entity_poly.entity_id
_entity_poly.type
_entity_poly.pdbx_seq_one_letter_code
_entity_poly.pdbx_strand_id
1 'polypeptide(L)'
;MSDGTANNARESHPYTRREFLQMMFGGAVGICIGSPIAAGLLRYYLSAGPLPKQTDTPTPLIPTTEFPPDLVFTDKYHEYDDKAAEIIERVKKDFDVTIVSPTTWGESGKEQTNLPWRTRDIAYVAQAISQLPPAYWHDSRSPREILLLRMPGSSSEGVGGGYANRRMILYTSETFDPETQFRANESRRMYTTQGNHLRAAVCHEWTHSFMEGNPNIFADFVKQAGWEQIVGKNEWKNLYPKNLIHDCEADVYPSEDVAVSAGLMLVNPDFISQDRRNFFLTEPSYSNWPTVTDYRNHHP
;
A
#
# COMPACT_ATOMS: atom_id res chain seq x y z
N MET A 1 -24.39 -54.24 39.60
CA MET A 1 -24.35 -52.85 40.11
C MET A 1 -23.29 -52.16 39.26
N SER A 2 -23.66 -51.64 38.07
CA SER A 2 -24.18 -50.26 37.82
C SER A 2 -23.16 -49.21 38.27
N ASP A 3 -22.75 -48.18 37.54
CA ASP A 3 -22.91 -47.59 36.19
C ASP A 3 -21.53 -46.88 35.99
N GLY A 4 -21.04 -46.40 34.85
CA GLY A 4 -21.63 -45.91 33.64
C GLY A 4 -20.54 -45.15 32.86
N THR A 5 -20.77 -45.05 31.55
CA THR A 5 -20.23 -44.06 30.59
C THR A 5 -18.73 -44.01 30.30
N ALA A 6 -18.42 -44.60 29.14
CA ALA A 6 -17.46 -44.07 28.20
C ALA A 6 -17.75 -42.58 27.89
N ASN A 7 -16.69 -41.77 27.77
CA ASN A 7 -16.74 -40.56 26.94
C ASN A 7 -15.39 -40.35 26.25
N ASN A 8 -15.41 -40.52 24.94
CA ASN A 8 -14.38 -40.10 24.00
C ASN A 8 -14.28 -38.57 24.03
N ALA A 9 -13.26 -38.01 24.66
CA ALA A 9 -12.82 -36.66 24.32
C ALA A 9 -11.83 -36.76 23.15
N ARG A 10 -12.39 -36.80 21.93
CA ARG A 10 -11.65 -36.35 20.75
C ARG A 10 -11.32 -34.88 20.99
N GLU A 11 -10.07 -34.59 21.31
CA GLU A 11 -9.55 -33.24 21.17
C GLU A 11 -9.69 -32.85 19.69
N SER A 12 -10.63 -31.97 19.43
CA SER A 12 -10.81 -31.30 18.16
C SER A 12 -9.57 -30.43 17.92
N HIS A 13 -8.58 -30.98 17.23
CA HIS A 13 -7.64 -30.17 16.48
C HIS A 13 -8.40 -29.57 15.30
N PRO A 14 -8.59 -28.24 15.22
CA PRO A 14 -8.96 -27.65 13.97
C PRO A 14 -7.64 -27.47 13.19
N TYR A 15 -7.59 -28.07 12.00
CA TYR A 15 -6.55 -27.95 10.98
C TYR A 15 -5.38 -28.94 11.07
N THR A 16 -5.33 -29.81 10.07
CA THR A 16 -4.13 -30.58 9.74
C THR A 16 -3.02 -29.63 9.29
N ARG A 17 -1.75 -30.00 9.45
CA ARG A 17 -0.57 -29.19 9.05
C ARG A 17 -0.63 -28.71 7.58
N ARG A 18 -1.34 -29.44 6.71
CA ARG A 18 -1.59 -29.08 5.31
C ARG A 18 -2.66 -28.00 5.16
N GLU A 19 -3.70 -28.00 6.00
CA GLU A 19 -4.74 -26.96 6.05
C GLU A 19 -4.25 -25.68 6.72
N PHE A 20 -3.40 -25.78 7.76
CA PHE A 20 -2.72 -24.61 8.35
C PHE A 20 -1.76 -23.95 7.34
N LEU A 21 -1.04 -24.75 6.55
CA LEU A 21 -0.18 -24.24 5.48
C LEU A 21 -0.95 -23.78 4.23
N GLN A 22 -2.18 -24.23 3.99
CA GLN A 22 -3.03 -23.65 2.95
C GLN A 22 -3.72 -22.35 3.41
N MET A 23 -4.09 -22.23 4.69
CA MET A 23 -4.53 -20.95 5.28
C MET A 23 -3.40 -19.92 5.36
N MET A 24 -2.15 -20.35 5.50
CA MET A 24 -0.99 -19.45 5.60
C MET A 24 -0.26 -19.23 4.26
N PHE A 25 -0.32 -20.17 3.31
CA PHE A 25 0.55 -20.19 2.11
C PHE A 25 -0.08 -20.84 0.85
N GLY A 26 -1.40 -21.04 0.80
CA GLY A 26 -2.07 -21.76 -0.29
C GLY A 26 -2.44 -20.93 -1.52
N GLY A 27 -1.44 -20.43 -2.25
CA GLY A 27 -1.62 -19.87 -3.61
C GLY A 27 -1.14 -18.42 -3.75
N ALA A 28 0.03 -18.25 -4.37
CA ALA A 28 0.67 -16.96 -4.71
C ALA A 28 -0.36 -15.96 -5.30
N VAL A 29 -0.43 -14.70 -4.89
CA VAL A 29 0.63 -13.72 -4.60
C VAL A 29 0.29 -13.03 -3.27
N GLY A 30 1.27 -12.91 -2.38
CA GLY A 30 1.04 -12.55 -0.99
C GLY A 30 0.66 -11.09 -0.81
N ILE A 31 -0.56 -10.84 -0.35
CA ILE A 31 -1.01 -9.67 0.41
C ILE A 31 -2.18 -10.12 1.33
N CYS A 32 -2.05 -9.77 2.61
CA CYS A 32 -3.14 -9.45 3.55
C CYS A 32 -4.19 -10.50 3.99
N ILE A 33 -3.83 -11.53 4.76
CA ILE A 33 -4.73 -11.98 5.87
C ILE A 33 -3.88 -12.44 7.06
N GLY A 34 -3.84 -11.62 8.10
CA GLY A 34 -3.10 -11.89 9.34
C GLY A 34 -2.80 -10.63 10.14
N SER A 35 -2.80 -9.46 9.48
CA SER A 35 -2.78 -8.18 10.16
C SER A 35 -4.21 -7.75 10.50
N PRO A 36 -4.51 -7.32 11.75
CA PRO A 36 -5.78 -6.65 12.06
C PRO A 36 -6.02 -5.42 11.17
N ILE A 37 -4.97 -4.82 10.60
CA ILE A 37 -5.06 -3.73 9.60
C ILE A 37 -5.71 -4.24 8.30
N ALA A 38 -5.28 -5.40 7.79
CA ALA A 38 -5.83 -6.02 6.58
C ALA A 38 -7.30 -6.46 6.76
N ALA A 39 -7.65 -7.00 7.93
CA ALA A 39 -9.01 -7.41 8.24
C ALA A 39 -9.97 -6.23 8.47
N GLY A 40 -9.46 -5.10 9.01
CA GLY A 40 -10.20 -3.85 9.17
C GLY A 40 -10.48 -3.15 7.84
N LEU A 41 -9.48 -3.05 6.97
CA LEU A 41 -9.62 -2.53 5.60
C LEU A 41 -10.64 -3.35 4.80
N LEU A 42 -10.53 -4.68 4.79
CA LEU A 42 -11.42 -5.56 4.02
C LEU A 42 -12.90 -5.52 4.48
N ARG A 43 -13.16 -5.30 5.78
CA ARG A 43 -14.55 -5.20 6.31
C ARG A 43 -15.20 -3.85 6.00
N TYR A 44 -14.41 -2.78 5.88
CA TYR A 44 -14.93 -1.45 5.54
C TYR A 44 -15.40 -1.39 4.08
N TYR A 45 -14.63 -1.99 3.16
CA TYR A 45 -14.95 -2.07 1.72
C TYR A 45 -16.28 -2.79 1.39
N LEU A 46 -16.78 -3.66 2.29
CA LEU A 46 -18.00 -4.43 2.07
C LEU A 46 -19.28 -3.75 2.59
N SER A 47 -19.20 -2.53 3.16
CA SER A 47 -20.34 -1.89 3.85
C SER A 47 -20.91 -0.63 3.18
N ALA A 48 -20.44 -0.26 1.98
CA ALA A 48 -21.09 0.81 1.20
C ALA A 48 -22.45 0.31 0.65
N GLY A 49 -23.53 0.69 1.33
CA GLY A 49 -24.90 0.49 0.86
C GLY A 49 -25.14 1.13 -0.52
N PRO A 50 -26.20 0.73 -1.24
CA PRO A 50 -26.46 1.21 -2.58
C PRO A 50 -26.87 2.69 -2.55
N LEU A 51 -26.15 3.54 -3.27
CA LEU A 51 -26.53 4.94 -3.49
C LEU A 51 -27.06 5.16 -4.92
N PRO A 52 -27.95 6.15 -5.11
CA PRO A 52 -29.02 6.10 -6.11
C PRO A 52 -28.54 6.31 -7.54
N LYS A 53 -29.30 5.76 -8.49
CA LYS A 53 -29.16 6.02 -9.92
C LYS A 53 -29.37 7.50 -10.20
N GLN A 54 -28.39 8.16 -10.82
CA GLN A 54 -28.70 9.26 -11.74
C GLN A 54 -27.71 9.30 -12.90
N THR A 55 -28.31 9.60 -14.05
CA THR A 55 -27.81 9.55 -15.42
C THR A 55 -26.80 10.65 -15.71
N ASP A 56 -25.98 10.40 -16.74
CA ASP A 56 -24.95 11.23 -17.36
C ASP A 56 -23.57 11.22 -16.67
N THR A 57 -22.78 10.24 -17.11
CA THR A 57 -21.35 9.97 -16.85
C THR A 57 -21.01 9.74 -15.38
N PRO A 58 -20.69 8.49 -14.96
CA PRO A 58 -20.34 8.22 -13.58
C PRO A 58 -19.04 8.95 -13.25
N THR A 59 -19.11 9.92 -12.35
CA THR A 59 -17.91 10.32 -11.60
C THR A 59 -17.52 9.08 -10.80
N PRO A 60 -16.33 8.48 -11.01
CA PRO A 60 -15.92 7.31 -10.26
C PRO A 60 -15.96 7.65 -8.76
N LEU A 61 -16.71 6.86 -7.99
CA LEU A 61 -16.65 6.96 -6.53
C LEU A 61 -15.26 6.50 -6.11
N ILE A 62 -14.48 7.40 -5.53
CA ILE A 62 -13.23 7.04 -4.86
C ILE A 62 -13.62 6.59 -3.46
N PRO A 63 -13.43 5.30 -3.11
CA PRO A 63 -13.68 4.86 -1.75
C PRO A 63 -12.74 5.62 -0.81
N THR A 64 -13.31 6.36 0.14
CA THR A 64 -12.51 7.01 1.18
C THR A 64 -11.96 5.94 2.09
N THR A 65 -10.64 5.82 2.19
CA THR A 65 -10.05 4.87 3.13
C THR A 65 -10.10 5.53 4.51
N GLU A 66 -11.04 5.13 5.37
CA GLU A 66 -11.02 5.51 6.79
C GLU A 66 -10.22 4.46 7.57
N PHE A 67 -9.26 4.89 8.42
CA PHE A 67 -8.59 3.97 9.34
C PHE A 67 -9.64 3.32 10.24
N PRO A 68 -9.50 2.03 10.58
CA PRO A 68 -10.29 1.45 11.65
C PRO A 68 -10.18 2.38 12.87
N PRO A 69 -11.30 2.81 13.47
CA PRO A 69 -11.31 3.74 14.60
C PRO A 69 -10.55 3.24 15.83
N ASP A 70 -10.11 1.98 15.82
CA ASP A 70 -9.52 1.26 16.95
C ASP A 70 -7.98 1.17 16.91
N LEU A 71 -7.30 1.75 15.90
CA LEU A 71 -5.83 1.79 15.89
C LEU A 71 -5.31 2.82 16.88
N VAL A 72 -4.79 2.33 18.01
CA VAL A 72 -4.14 3.11 19.05
C VAL A 72 -2.63 3.11 18.82
N PHE A 73 -2.06 4.31 18.74
CA PHE A 73 -0.62 4.53 18.81
C PHE A 73 -0.30 5.15 20.16
N THR A 74 0.77 4.70 20.80
CA THR A 74 1.24 5.36 22.01
C THR A 74 1.91 6.69 21.70
N ASP A 75 1.83 7.65 22.62
CA ASP A 75 2.59 8.91 22.58
C ASP A 75 4.11 8.71 22.80
N LYS A 76 4.56 7.47 22.92
CA LYS A 76 5.97 7.08 23.02
C LYS A 76 6.48 6.67 21.64
N TYR A 77 7.58 7.28 21.24
CA TYR A 77 8.25 7.04 19.96
C TYR A 77 9.66 6.52 20.18
N HIS A 78 10.16 5.73 19.23
CA HIS A 78 11.56 5.34 19.19
C HIS A 78 12.44 6.58 19.01
N GLU A 79 13.51 6.67 19.80
CA GLU A 79 14.56 7.66 19.59
C GLU A 79 15.48 7.20 18.45
N TYR A 80 15.96 8.17 17.67
CA TYR A 80 16.81 7.94 16.52
C TYR A 80 18.23 8.44 16.75
N ASP A 81 19.19 7.82 16.08
CA ASP A 81 20.55 8.36 16.01
C ASP A 81 20.57 9.70 15.24
N ASP A 82 21.66 10.46 15.40
CA ASP A 82 21.80 11.80 14.80
C ASP A 82 21.57 11.80 13.28
N LYS A 83 21.96 10.71 12.59
CA LYS A 83 21.83 10.61 11.13
C LYS A 83 20.37 10.39 10.71
N ALA A 84 19.66 9.50 11.39
CA ALA A 84 18.24 9.29 11.15
C ALA A 84 17.44 10.54 11.52
N ALA A 85 17.77 11.20 12.63
CA ALA A 85 17.15 12.46 13.02
C ALA A 85 17.36 13.55 11.96
N GLU A 86 18.57 13.70 11.41
CA GLU A 86 18.85 14.68 10.34
C GLU A 86 18.00 14.42 9.08
N ILE A 87 17.83 13.16 8.68
CA ILE A 87 16.99 12.78 7.53
C ILE A 87 15.53 13.16 7.79
N ILE A 88 15.01 12.85 8.98
CA ILE A 88 13.64 13.15 9.38
C ILE A 88 13.38 14.66 9.39
N GLU A 89 14.27 15.44 10.02
CA GLU A 89 14.16 16.89 10.08
C GLU A 89 14.20 17.54 8.69
N ARG A 90 15.04 17.00 7.79
CA ARG A 90 15.08 17.46 6.40
C ARG A 90 13.77 17.18 5.67
N VAL A 91 13.20 15.99 5.82
CA VAL A 91 11.89 15.66 5.24
C VAL A 91 10.81 16.60 5.76
N LYS A 92 10.81 16.88 7.07
CA LYS A 92 9.86 17.82 7.67
C LYS A 92 10.02 19.23 7.10
N LYS A 93 11.25 19.71 6.99
CA LYS A 93 11.55 21.05 6.48
C LYS A 93 11.19 21.21 5.01
N ASP A 94 11.55 20.24 4.17
CA ASP A 94 11.48 20.37 2.72
C ASP A 94 10.10 20.01 2.17
N PHE A 95 9.36 19.10 2.84
CA PHE A 95 8.07 18.58 2.36
C PHE A 95 6.89 18.79 3.33
N ASP A 96 7.13 19.34 4.51
CA ASP A 96 6.14 19.47 5.60
C ASP A 96 5.48 18.13 5.98
N VAL A 97 6.32 17.12 6.16
CA VAL A 97 5.93 15.74 6.49
C VAL A 97 6.68 15.28 7.73
N THR A 98 5.96 14.92 8.78
CA THR A 98 6.55 14.39 10.01
C THR A 98 6.71 12.87 9.88
N ILE A 99 7.89 12.33 10.13
CA ILE A 99 8.12 10.88 10.19
C ILE A 99 8.27 10.47 11.65
N VAL A 100 7.47 9.51 12.11
CA VAL A 100 7.52 8.99 13.48
C VAL A 100 7.43 7.47 13.51
N SER A 101 8.02 6.85 14.54
CA SER A 101 7.89 5.41 14.78
C SER A 101 7.46 5.17 16.22
N PRO A 102 6.17 4.88 16.46
CA PRO A 102 5.67 4.64 17.82
C PRO A 102 6.31 3.38 18.39
N THR A 103 6.51 3.29 19.71
CA THR A 103 7.11 2.09 20.33
C THR A 103 6.17 0.89 20.31
N THR A 104 4.86 1.14 20.27
CA THR A 104 3.82 0.12 20.20
C THR A 104 2.66 0.59 19.33
N TRP A 105 1.94 -0.35 18.75
CA TRP A 105 0.78 -0.11 17.88
C TRP A 105 -0.24 -1.24 18.04
N GLY A 106 -1.50 -1.01 17.69
CA GLY A 106 -2.52 -2.05 17.66
C GLY A 106 -3.85 -1.58 18.24
N GLU A 107 -4.68 -2.54 18.64
CA GLU A 107 -5.94 -2.27 19.35
C GLU A 107 -5.66 -2.18 20.86
N SER A 108 -6.48 -1.41 21.57
CA SER A 108 -6.46 -1.38 23.05
C SER A 108 -6.56 -2.80 23.62
N GLY A 109 -5.58 -3.18 24.45
CA GLY A 109 -5.48 -4.52 25.05
C GLY A 109 -4.90 -5.61 24.14
N LYS A 110 -4.47 -5.27 22.92
CA LYS A 110 -3.73 -6.14 21.98
C LYS A 110 -2.57 -5.36 21.33
N GLU A 111 -1.88 -4.56 22.13
CA GLU A 111 -0.76 -3.77 21.67
C GLU A 111 0.40 -4.68 21.25
N GLN A 112 1.01 -4.33 20.13
CA GLN A 112 2.15 -5.00 19.55
C GLN A 112 3.38 -4.12 19.67
N THR A 113 4.51 -4.74 20.01
CA THR A 113 5.81 -4.06 19.99
C THR A 113 6.16 -3.66 18.57
N ASN A 114 6.58 -2.41 18.39
CA ASN A 114 7.19 -1.95 17.16
C ASN A 114 8.71 -2.01 17.29
N LEU A 115 9.42 -2.55 16.31
CA LEU A 115 10.88 -2.49 16.29
C LEU A 115 11.36 -1.14 15.77
N PRO A 116 12.54 -0.65 16.21
CA PRO A 116 13.11 0.57 15.67
C PRO A 116 13.46 0.41 14.19
N TRP A 117 13.17 1.45 13.41
CA TRP A 117 13.60 1.57 12.02
C TRP A 117 15.07 1.95 11.95
N ARG A 118 15.79 1.36 10.99
CA ARG A 118 17.21 1.66 10.80
C ARG A 118 17.35 2.92 9.95
N THR A 119 18.40 3.69 10.18
CA THR A 119 18.73 4.92 9.42
C THR A 119 18.68 4.71 7.91
N ARG A 120 19.18 3.57 7.42
CA ARG A 120 19.12 3.21 6.00
C ARG A 120 17.68 3.04 5.49
N ASP A 121 16.79 2.42 6.27
CA ASP A 121 15.40 2.19 5.84
C ASP A 121 14.65 3.53 5.72
N ILE A 122 14.90 4.43 6.67
CA ILE A 122 14.37 5.81 6.67
C ILE A 122 14.90 6.60 5.46
N ALA A 123 16.17 6.40 5.09
CA ALA A 123 16.73 7.04 3.90
C ALA A 123 16.00 6.64 2.61
N TYR A 124 15.55 5.39 2.47
CA TYR A 124 14.74 4.94 1.33
C TYR A 124 13.36 5.63 1.31
N VAL A 125 12.73 5.82 2.47
CA VAL A 125 11.47 6.57 2.58
C VAL A 125 11.68 8.04 2.17
N ALA A 126 12.69 8.70 2.73
CA ALA A 126 13.01 10.09 2.40
C ALA A 126 13.35 10.27 0.90
N GLN A 127 14.09 9.33 0.32
CA GLN A 127 14.39 9.33 -1.10
C GLN A 127 13.10 9.25 -1.94
N ALA A 128 12.18 8.35 -1.60
CA ALA A 128 10.90 8.24 -2.30
C ALA A 128 10.12 9.56 -2.25
N ILE A 129 9.99 10.16 -1.06
CA ILE A 129 9.28 11.44 -0.88
C ILE A 129 9.90 12.52 -1.76
N SER A 130 11.23 12.66 -1.76
CA SER A 130 11.94 13.68 -2.55
C SER A 130 11.79 13.53 -4.05
N GLN A 131 11.42 12.32 -4.49
CA GLN A 131 11.21 12.01 -5.89
C GLN A 131 9.75 12.07 -6.28
N LEU A 132 8.79 12.24 -5.38
CA LEU A 132 7.38 12.37 -5.76
C LEU A 132 7.16 13.61 -6.65
N PRO A 133 6.10 13.64 -7.48
CA PRO A 133 5.72 14.83 -8.21
C PRO A 133 5.43 15.99 -7.25
N PRO A 134 5.82 17.25 -7.54
CA PRO A 134 5.51 18.39 -6.66
C PRO A 134 4.01 18.56 -6.34
N ALA A 135 3.14 18.14 -7.26
CA ALA A 135 1.69 18.12 -7.04
C ALA A 135 1.28 17.31 -5.80
N TYR A 136 2.02 16.26 -5.44
CA TYR A 136 1.72 15.39 -4.29
C TYR A 136 1.90 16.12 -2.96
N TRP A 137 2.93 16.96 -2.84
CA TRP A 137 3.24 17.67 -1.58
C TRP A 137 2.31 18.87 -1.34
N HIS A 138 1.90 19.50 -2.45
CA HIS A 138 1.03 20.69 -2.43
C HIS A 138 -0.46 20.36 -2.41
N ASP A 139 -0.82 19.08 -2.58
CA ASP A 139 -2.21 18.64 -2.50
C ASP A 139 -2.80 18.84 -1.09
N SER A 140 -4.06 19.25 -1.05
CA SER A 140 -4.78 19.52 0.20
C SER A 140 -4.93 18.28 1.08
N ARG A 141 -5.01 17.09 0.47
CA ARG A 141 -5.11 15.79 1.15
C ARG A 141 -3.76 15.14 1.42
N SER A 142 -2.66 15.69 0.90
CA SER A 142 -1.29 15.17 1.13
C SER A 142 -1.10 14.71 2.58
N PRO A 143 -0.58 13.49 2.79
CA PRO A 143 -0.12 13.03 4.10
C PRO A 143 0.80 14.06 4.74
N ARG A 144 0.59 14.30 6.04
CA ARG A 144 1.42 15.20 6.88
C ARG A 144 2.19 14.44 7.94
N GLU A 145 1.88 13.16 8.12
CA GLU A 145 2.53 12.28 9.06
C GLU A 145 2.70 10.89 8.45
N ILE A 146 3.87 10.29 8.65
CA ILE A 146 4.19 8.93 8.27
C ILE A 146 4.52 8.14 9.52
N LEU A 147 3.74 7.10 9.78
CA LEU A 147 3.93 6.16 10.87
C LEU A 147 4.74 4.96 10.36
N LEU A 148 5.90 4.74 10.95
CA LEU A 148 6.83 3.69 10.58
C LEU A 148 6.69 2.48 11.51
N LEU A 149 6.24 1.34 10.97
CA LEU A 149 6.02 0.09 11.71
C LEU A 149 6.95 -1.03 11.22
N ARG A 150 7.81 -1.55 12.09
CA ARG A 150 8.64 -2.72 11.81
C ARG A 150 8.20 -3.87 12.70
N MET A 151 7.57 -4.87 12.08
CA MET A 151 6.81 -5.91 12.80
C MET A 151 7.72 -7.05 13.28
N PRO A 152 7.78 -7.33 14.59
CA PRO A 152 8.56 -8.46 15.13
C PRO A 152 7.95 -9.80 14.72
N GLY A 153 8.80 -10.82 14.51
CA GLY A 153 8.36 -12.19 14.19
C GLY A 153 7.76 -12.37 12.79
N SER A 154 7.59 -11.29 12.03
CA SER A 154 7.26 -11.38 10.61
C SER A 154 8.52 -11.77 9.84
N SER A 155 8.47 -12.93 9.19
CA SER A 155 9.58 -13.46 8.36
C SER A 155 9.32 -13.32 6.86
N SER A 156 8.14 -12.88 6.45
CA SER A 156 7.86 -12.57 5.04
C SER A 156 8.61 -11.31 4.62
N GLU A 157 9.00 -11.22 3.36
CA GLU A 157 9.65 -10.04 2.74
C GLU A 157 8.64 -8.88 2.58
N GLY A 158 7.80 -8.66 3.59
CA GLY A 158 6.64 -7.78 3.54
C GLY A 158 7.06 -6.33 3.67
N VAL A 159 6.78 -5.57 2.62
CA VAL A 159 6.59 -4.12 2.65
C VAL A 159 5.13 -3.89 2.35
N GLY A 160 4.51 -2.93 3.02
CA GLY A 160 3.20 -2.44 2.61
C GLY A 160 2.89 -1.14 3.32
N GLY A 161 1.68 -0.66 3.12
CA GLY A 161 1.23 0.55 3.74
C GLY A 161 -0.27 0.62 3.91
N GLY A 162 -0.69 1.83 4.21
CA GLY A 162 -2.06 2.26 4.20
C GLY A 162 -2.07 3.76 4.44
N TYR A 163 -3.18 4.42 4.16
CA TYR A 163 -3.36 5.82 4.51
C TYR A 163 -4.78 6.06 5.01
N ALA A 164 -4.91 7.01 5.94
CA ALA A 164 -6.18 7.63 6.28
C ALA A 164 -5.93 8.89 7.09
N ASN A 165 -6.87 9.85 7.05
CA ASN A 165 -6.81 11.08 7.86
C ASN A 165 -5.48 11.84 7.72
N ARG A 166 -4.91 11.88 6.50
CA ARG A 166 -3.59 12.48 6.20
C ARG A 166 -2.42 11.86 6.96
N ARG A 167 -2.59 10.66 7.47
CA ARG A 167 -1.54 9.81 8.02
C ARG A 167 -1.31 8.67 7.05
N MET A 168 -0.06 8.44 6.71
CA MET A 168 0.38 7.25 5.99
C MET A 168 1.02 6.29 6.98
N ILE A 169 0.71 5.01 6.91
CA ILE A 169 1.40 3.94 7.61
C ILE A 169 2.30 3.26 6.58
N LEU A 170 3.56 3.07 6.93
CA LEU A 170 4.46 2.19 6.21
C LEU A 170 4.88 1.09 7.16
N TYR A 171 4.85 -0.15 6.68
CA TYR A 171 5.34 -1.26 7.46
C TYR A 171 6.35 -2.14 6.73
N THR A 172 7.28 -2.68 7.50
CA THR A 172 8.24 -3.68 7.05
C THR A 172 8.28 -4.87 8.01
N SER A 173 8.77 -6.01 7.55
CA SER A 173 9.10 -7.13 8.42
C SER A 173 10.37 -6.89 9.24
N GLU A 174 10.59 -7.70 10.26
CA GLU A 174 11.82 -7.70 11.06
C GLU A 174 13.05 -8.04 10.20
N THR A 175 12.88 -8.98 9.27
CA THR A 175 13.92 -9.46 8.36
C THR A 175 14.15 -8.59 7.13
N PHE A 176 13.40 -7.48 6.99
CA PHE A 176 13.55 -6.54 5.89
C PHE A 176 15.01 -6.10 5.74
N ASP A 177 15.49 -6.07 4.51
CA ASP A 177 16.82 -5.58 4.16
C ASP A 177 16.74 -4.91 2.79
N PRO A 178 16.90 -3.58 2.70
CA PRO A 178 16.61 -2.86 1.47
C PRO A 178 17.50 -3.25 0.28
N GLU A 179 18.69 -3.78 0.56
CA GLU A 179 19.65 -4.25 -0.44
C GLU A 179 19.36 -5.69 -0.93
N THR A 180 18.49 -6.42 -0.23
CA THR A 180 18.16 -7.80 -0.59
C THR A 180 17.21 -7.81 -1.80
N GLN A 181 17.53 -8.66 -2.78
CA GLN A 181 16.62 -8.95 -3.89
C GLN A 181 15.46 -9.86 -3.44
N PHE A 182 14.27 -9.66 -4.00
CA PHE A 182 13.12 -10.51 -3.68
C PHE A 182 13.37 -11.96 -4.07
N ARG A 183 12.98 -12.90 -3.20
CA ARG A 183 12.98 -14.33 -3.55
C ARG A 183 11.86 -14.66 -4.53
N ALA A 184 10.69 -14.04 -4.37
CA ALA A 184 9.57 -14.23 -5.29
C ALA A 184 9.87 -13.64 -6.68
N ASN A 185 9.64 -14.42 -7.74
CA ASN A 185 9.98 -14.01 -9.11
C ASN A 185 9.18 -12.77 -9.57
N GLU A 186 7.89 -12.66 -9.19
CA GLU A 186 7.03 -11.53 -9.55
C GLU A 186 7.58 -10.22 -8.94
N SER A 187 7.72 -10.17 -7.62
CA SER A 187 8.23 -9.01 -6.88
C SER A 187 9.67 -8.65 -7.29
N ARG A 188 10.48 -9.66 -7.64
CA ARG A 188 11.83 -9.42 -8.19
C ARG A 188 11.78 -8.74 -9.55
N ARG A 189 10.88 -9.15 -10.45
CA ARG A 189 10.73 -8.50 -11.76
C ARG A 189 10.18 -7.09 -11.64
N MET A 190 9.26 -6.87 -10.69
CA MET A 190 8.63 -5.56 -10.44
C MET A 190 9.59 -4.58 -9.76
N TYR A 191 10.15 -4.95 -8.62
CA TYR A 191 10.86 -4.01 -7.74
C TYR A 191 12.37 -4.23 -7.71
N THR A 192 12.87 -5.40 -8.12
CA THR A 192 14.27 -5.82 -7.99
C THR A 192 14.72 -6.04 -6.55
N THR A 193 14.70 -5.00 -5.70
CA THR A 193 15.12 -5.03 -4.29
C THR A 193 14.00 -4.64 -3.33
N GLN A 194 14.10 -5.07 -2.07
CA GLN A 194 13.13 -4.67 -1.05
C GLN A 194 13.11 -3.15 -0.81
N GLY A 195 14.24 -2.45 -0.96
CA GLY A 195 14.32 -0.99 -0.87
C GLY A 195 13.53 -0.29 -1.96
N ASN A 196 13.55 -0.80 -3.20
CA ASN A 196 12.70 -0.30 -4.27
C ASN A 196 11.22 -0.59 -4.02
N HIS A 197 10.87 -1.73 -3.42
CA HIS A 197 9.48 -1.98 -3.01
C HIS A 197 9.04 -0.99 -1.93
N LEU A 198 9.89 -0.66 -0.96
CA LEU A 198 9.61 0.38 0.03
C LEU A 198 9.40 1.77 -0.63
N ARG A 199 10.24 2.13 -1.60
CA ARG A 199 10.05 3.38 -2.37
C ARG A 199 8.74 3.37 -3.15
N ALA A 200 8.41 2.25 -3.80
CA ALA A 200 7.17 2.08 -4.53
C ALA A 200 5.95 2.17 -3.61
N ALA A 201 6.01 1.57 -2.41
CA ALA A 201 4.94 1.62 -1.42
C ALA A 201 4.66 3.05 -0.93
N VAL A 202 5.71 3.86 -0.71
CA VAL A 202 5.54 5.30 -0.39
C VAL A 202 4.74 6.01 -1.49
N CYS A 203 5.11 5.80 -2.75
CA CYS A 203 4.44 6.42 -3.90
C CYS A 203 3.00 5.89 -4.06
N HIS A 204 2.81 4.59 -3.87
CA HIS A 204 1.51 3.92 -3.95
C HIS A 204 0.51 4.55 -2.97
N GLU A 205 0.83 4.58 -1.67
CA GLU A 205 -0.09 5.11 -0.65
C GLU A 205 -0.36 6.61 -0.82
N TRP A 206 0.64 7.38 -1.23
CA TRP A 206 0.46 8.80 -1.51
C TRP A 206 -0.43 9.03 -2.74
N THR A 207 -0.36 8.13 -3.72
CA THR A 207 -1.18 8.20 -4.93
C THR A 207 -2.65 8.04 -4.60
N HIS A 208 -2.99 7.12 -3.69
CA HIS A 208 -4.37 7.00 -3.24
C HIS A 208 -4.90 8.31 -2.63
N SER A 209 -4.14 8.89 -1.69
CA SER A 209 -4.48 10.19 -1.10
C SER A 209 -4.60 11.31 -2.15
N PHE A 210 -3.72 11.33 -3.15
CA PHE A 210 -3.74 12.32 -4.22
C PHE A 210 -4.96 12.16 -5.13
N MET A 211 -5.33 10.93 -5.50
CA MET A 211 -6.49 10.65 -6.32
C MET A 211 -7.80 11.03 -5.61
N GLU A 212 -7.91 10.76 -4.31
CA GLU A 212 -9.05 11.23 -3.50
C GLU A 212 -9.22 12.76 -3.50
N GLY A 213 -8.13 13.51 -3.68
CA GLY A 213 -8.14 14.97 -3.80
C GLY A 213 -8.41 15.46 -5.22
N ASN A 214 -8.18 14.60 -6.21
CA ASN A 214 -8.15 14.94 -7.63
C ASN A 214 -8.97 13.95 -8.47
N PRO A 215 -10.30 13.87 -8.27
CA PRO A 215 -11.14 12.85 -8.90
C PRO A 215 -11.18 12.92 -10.43
N ASN A 216 -10.93 14.10 -11.02
CA ASN A 216 -10.83 14.25 -12.47
C ASN A 216 -9.61 13.53 -13.05
N ILE A 217 -8.45 13.60 -12.35
CA ILE A 217 -7.23 12.90 -12.75
C ILE A 217 -7.45 11.39 -12.68
N PHE A 218 -8.12 10.92 -11.63
CA PHE A 218 -8.49 9.51 -11.51
C PHE A 218 -9.43 9.04 -12.63
N ALA A 219 -10.45 9.84 -12.97
CA ALA A 219 -11.35 9.53 -14.08
C ALA A 219 -10.61 9.47 -15.43
N ASP A 220 -9.63 10.35 -15.65
CA ASP A 220 -8.78 10.33 -16.84
C ASP A 220 -7.90 9.08 -16.89
N PHE A 221 -7.32 8.65 -15.76
CA PHE A 221 -6.60 7.37 -15.68
C PHE A 221 -7.52 6.19 -16.02
N VAL A 222 -8.69 6.08 -15.38
CA VAL A 222 -9.68 5.01 -15.60
C VAL A 222 -9.99 4.89 -17.09
N LYS A 223 -10.25 6.02 -17.76
CA LYS A 223 -10.52 6.06 -19.19
C LYS A 223 -9.32 5.61 -20.04
N GLN A 224 -8.12 6.10 -19.76
CA GLN A 224 -6.92 5.78 -20.55
C GLN A 224 -6.44 4.33 -20.34
N ALA A 225 -6.56 3.81 -19.12
CA ALA A 225 -6.19 2.44 -18.77
C ALA A 225 -7.27 1.40 -19.15
N GLY A 226 -8.39 1.84 -19.72
CA GLY A 226 -9.45 0.96 -20.22
C GLY A 226 -10.29 0.32 -19.13
N TRP A 227 -10.50 1.00 -18.01
CA TRP A 227 -11.41 0.56 -16.95
C TRP A 227 -12.84 1.03 -17.21
N GLU A 228 -13.78 0.12 -16.99
CA GLU A 228 -15.22 0.37 -17.08
C GLU A 228 -15.92 -0.14 -15.82
N GLN A 229 -16.86 0.64 -15.31
CA GLN A 229 -17.75 0.18 -14.25
C GLN A 229 -18.90 -0.62 -14.86
N ILE A 230 -19.17 -1.82 -14.35
CA ILE A 230 -20.23 -2.68 -14.86
C ILE A 230 -21.59 -2.10 -14.48
N VAL A 231 -22.44 -1.82 -15.47
CA VAL A 231 -23.75 -1.20 -15.25
C VAL A 231 -24.60 -2.03 -14.29
N GLY A 232 -25.11 -1.38 -13.23
CA GLY A 232 -25.96 -2.01 -12.22
C GLY A 232 -25.20 -2.84 -11.19
N LYS A 233 -23.86 -2.79 -11.20
CA LYS A 233 -23.00 -3.44 -10.22
C LYS A 233 -21.96 -2.44 -9.69
N ASN A 234 -21.50 -2.66 -8.46
CA ASN A 234 -20.33 -1.96 -7.91
C ASN A 234 -19.03 -2.70 -8.27
N GLU A 235 -18.94 -3.21 -9.50
CA GLU A 235 -17.81 -3.99 -9.99
C GLU A 235 -17.11 -3.24 -11.12
N TRP A 236 -15.78 -3.36 -11.17
CA TRP A 236 -14.95 -2.83 -12.24
C TRP A 236 -14.49 -3.94 -13.19
N LYS A 237 -14.28 -3.58 -14.45
CA LYS A 237 -13.70 -4.46 -15.46
C LYS A 237 -12.67 -3.68 -16.26
N ASN A 238 -11.52 -4.28 -16.52
CA ASN A 238 -10.56 -3.75 -17.47
C ASN A 238 -10.78 -4.36 -18.87
N LEU A 239 -10.80 -3.54 -19.91
CA LEU A 239 -10.92 -3.95 -21.31
C LEU A 239 -9.65 -4.59 -21.87
N TYR A 240 -8.51 -4.32 -21.24
CA TYR A 240 -7.18 -4.78 -21.62
C TYR A 240 -6.51 -5.56 -20.48
N PRO A 241 -7.09 -6.67 -20.00
CA PRO A 241 -6.60 -7.36 -18.80
C PRO A 241 -5.16 -7.89 -18.93
N LYS A 242 -4.69 -8.12 -20.16
CA LYS A 242 -3.29 -8.49 -20.45
C LYS A 242 -2.27 -7.37 -20.18
N ASN A 243 -2.74 -6.12 -20.07
CA ASN A 243 -1.93 -4.94 -19.81
C ASN A 243 -1.88 -4.60 -18.32
N LEU A 244 -2.67 -5.30 -17.48
CA LEU A 244 -2.67 -5.11 -16.03
C LEU A 244 -1.35 -5.59 -15.43
N ILE A 245 -0.94 -4.92 -14.35
CA ILE A 245 0.07 -5.46 -13.45
C ILE A 245 -0.65 -6.56 -12.68
N HIS A 246 -0.21 -7.81 -12.83
CA HIS A 246 -0.80 -8.95 -12.12
C HIS A 246 -0.35 -8.98 -10.65
N ASP A 247 -0.72 -7.91 -9.95
CA ASP A 247 -0.70 -7.79 -8.50
C ASP A 247 -2.16 -7.90 -8.02
N CYS A 248 -2.39 -8.63 -6.94
CA CYS A 248 -3.71 -9.18 -6.57
C CYS A 248 -4.81 -8.15 -6.26
N GLU A 249 -4.45 -6.87 -6.14
CA GLU A 249 -5.40 -5.78 -5.93
C GLU A 249 -5.47 -4.85 -7.14
N ALA A 250 -4.35 -4.66 -7.86
CA ALA A 250 -4.26 -3.85 -9.08
C ALA A 250 -5.04 -4.45 -10.27
N ASP A 251 -5.28 -5.76 -10.27
CA ASP A 251 -6.08 -6.43 -11.29
C ASP A 251 -7.60 -6.35 -11.03
N VAL A 252 -8.01 -5.93 -9.82
CA VAL A 252 -9.41 -5.84 -9.39
C VAL A 252 -9.94 -4.41 -9.43
N TYR A 253 -9.15 -3.44 -8.97
CA TYR A 253 -9.62 -2.07 -8.77
C TYR A 253 -8.76 -1.03 -9.49
N PRO A 254 -9.37 -0.05 -10.20
CA PRO A 254 -8.63 1.01 -10.87
C PRO A 254 -7.82 1.90 -9.91
N SER A 255 -8.26 2.05 -8.65
CA SER A 255 -7.53 2.81 -7.61
C SER A 255 -6.19 2.14 -7.28
N GLU A 256 -6.21 0.82 -7.15
CA GLU A 256 -4.99 0.04 -6.89
C GLU A 256 -4.11 -0.02 -8.13
N ASP A 257 -4.70 -0.13 -9.32
CA ASP A 257 -3.96 -0.09 -10.58
C ASP A 257 -3.18 1.22 -10.75
N VAL A 258 -3.79 2.38 -10.51
CA VAL A 258 -3.07 3.67 -10.61
C VAL A 258 -1.99 3.79 -9.54
N ALA A 259 -2.25 3.33 -8.31
CA ALA A 259 -1.30 3.40 -7.20
C ALA A 259 -0.08 2.49 -7.43
N VAL A 260 -0.28 1.24 -7.85
CA VAL A 260 0.81 0.32 -8.23
C VAL A 260 1.54 0.84 -9.46
N SER A 261 0.82 1.36 -10.46
CA SER A 261 1.43 1.94 -11.65
C SER A 261 2.31 3.15 -11.31
N ALA A 262 1.90 4.02 -10.37
CA ALA A 262 2.71 5.13 -9.89
C ALA A 262 3.92 4.64 -9.11
N GLY A 263 3.77 3.64 -8.24
CA GLY A 263 4.89 2.98 -7.55
C GLY A 263 5.92 2.42 -8.53
N LEU A 264 5.47 1.73 -9.58
CA LEU A 264 6.36 1.18 -10.61
C LEU A 264 6.92 2.26 -11.54
N MET A 265 6.18 3.32 -11.85
CA MET A 265 6.73 4.45 -12.59
C MET A 265 7.92 5.08 -11.85
N LEU A 266 7.93 5.06 -10.51
CA LEU A 266 9.04 5.54 -9.68
C LEU A 266 10.30 4.65 -9.78
N VAL A 267 10.14 3.33 -9.80
CA VAL A 267 11.26 2.39 -9.57
C VAL A 267 11.58 1.46 -10.75
N ASN A 268 10.61 1.19 -11.62
CA ASN A 268 10.72 0.30 -12.77
C ASN A 268 9.64 0.58 -13.83
N PRO A 269 9.70 1.73 -14.53
CA PRO A 269 8.68 2.15 -15.49
C PRO A 269 8.54 1.20 -16.70
N ASP A 270 9.54 0.39 -17.01
CA ASP A 270 9.48 -0.55 -18.12
C ASP A 270 8.53 -1.72 -17.86
N PHE A 271 8.19 -1.99 -16.59
CA PHE A 271 7.28 -3.06 -16.21
C PHE A 271 5.81 -2.73 -16.49
N ILE A 272 5.44 -1.45 -16.52
CA ILE A 272 4.05 -1.02 -16.74
C ILE A 272 3.71 -0.92 -18.23
N SER A 273 2.44 -1.11 -18.59
CA SER A 273 2.00 -1.06 -19.99
C SER A 273 2.17 0.34 -20.60
N GLN A 274 2.24 0.41 -21.94
CA GLN A 274 2.40 1.70 -22.63
C GLN A 274 1.29 2.70 -22.31
N ASP A 275 0.04 2.26 -22.21
CA ASP A 275 -1.09 3.15 -21.89
C ASP A 275 -0.96 3.78 -20.49
N ARG A 276 -0.52 2.99 -19.49
CA ARG A 276 -0.25 3.48 -18.12
C ARG A 276 0.92 4.44 -18.11
N ARG A 277 2.00 4.14 -18.82
CA ARG A 277 3.13 5.08 -18.99
C ARG A 277 2.68 6.39 -19.62
N ASN A 278 1.89 6.31 -20.71
CA ASN A 278 1.42 7.49 -21.43
C ASN A 278 0.61 8.42 -20.53
N PHE A 279 -0.22 7.87 -19.63
CA PHE A 279 -0.90 8.68 -18.62
C PHE A 279 0.09 9.52 -17.81
N PHE A 280 1.10 8.91 -17.16
CA PHE A 280 2.09 9.68 -16.37
C PHE A 280 2.96 10.63 -17.21
N LEU A 281 3.23 10.27 -18.47
CA LEU A 281 4.02 11.09 -19.38
C LEU A 281 3.27 12.33 -19.87
N THR A 282 1.93 12.29 -19.91
CA THR A 282 1.09 13.33 -20.53
C THR A 282 0.25 14.12 -19.53
N GLU A 283 -0.12 13.54 -18.37
CA GLU A 283 -0.86 14.23 -17.32
C GLU A 283 0.02 15.34 -16.69
N PRO A 284 -0.38 16.62 -16.76
CA PRO A 284 0.43 17.75 -16.28
C PRO A 284 0.90 17.61 -14.84
N SER A 285 0.07 17.04 -13.96
CA SER A 285 0.40 16.83 -12.54
C SER A 285 1.58 15.90 -12.32
N TYR A 286 1.85 15.00 -13.28
CA TYR A 286 2.98 14.07 -13.29
C TYR A 286 4.11 14.51 -14.24
N SER A 287 3.83 15.40 -15.19
CA SER A 287 4.78 15.75 -16.26
C SER A 287 6.13 16.33 -15.79
N ASN A 288 6.14 16.99 -14.63
CA ASN A 288 7.32 17.58 -13.98
C ASN A 288 7.95 16.69 -12.91
N TRP A 289 7.47 15.46 -12.77
CA TRP A 289 8.06 14.47 -11.87
C TRP A 289 9.49 14.15 -12.32
N PRO A 290 10.52 14.25 -11.44
CA PRO A 290 11.89 13.86 -11.77
C PRO A 290 12.00 12.51 -12.49
N THR A 291 11.33 11.47 -12.01
CA THR A 291 11.41 10.15 -12.64
C THR A 291 10.79 10.10 -14.03
N VAL A 292 9.66 10.80 -14.25
CA VAL A 292 9.05 10.91 -15.59
C VAL A 292 9.97 11.66 -16.54
N THR A 293 10.60 12.73 -16.06
CA THR A 293 11.54 13.54 -16.85
C THR A 293 12.76 12.71 -17.25
N ASP A 294 13.36 12.00 -16.30
CA ASP A 294 14.48 11.11 -16.55
C ASP A 294 14.11 9.99 -17.51
N TYR A 295 12.95 9.35 -17.34
CA TYR A 295 12.50 8.29 -18.24
C TYR A 295 12.36 8.77 -19.69
N ARG A 296 11.71 9.92 -19.89
CA ARG A 296 11.51 10.55 -21.20
C ARG A 296 12.85 10.86 -21.90
N ASN A 297 13.83 11.34 -21.14
CA ASN A 297 15.15 11.69 -21.68
C ASN A 297 15.94 10.47 -22.19
N HIS A 298 15.68 9.28 -21.64
CA HIS A 298 16.37 8.04 -22.02
C HIS A 298 15.56 7.17 -23.00
N HIS A 299 14.29 7.51 -23.26
CA HIS A 299 13.38 6.77 -24.16
C HIS A 299 12.59 7.73 -25.07
N PRO A 300 13.25 8.46 -25.99
CA PRO A 300 12.60 9.42 -26.89
C PRO A 300 11.75 8.78 -28.00
#